data_AF-A0A839UBR9-F1
#
_entry.id   AF-A0A839UBR9-F1
#
_cell.length_a   1.000
_cell.length_b   1.000
_cell.length_c   1.000
_cell.angle_alpha   90.00
_cell.angle_beta   90.00
_cell.angle_gamma   90.00
#
_symmetry.space_group_name_H-M   'P 1'
#
loop_
_entity.id
_entity.type
_entity.pdbx_description
1 polymer ?
#
loop_
_entity_poly.entity_id
_entity_poly.type
_entity_poly.pdbx_seq_one_letter_code
_entity_poly.pdbx_strand_id
1 'polypeptide(L)'
;MDQPVGIMGMPGVGFFGMLLIGFLAGYIAEKATNRNHGLLTNILVGIAGSFVGGTLAGLLDFNFYGFFGNLIVATVGAILILWVFGKARPAS
;
A
#
# COMPACT_ATOMS: atom_id res chain seq x y z
N MET A 1 -5.26 -24.63 -8.21
CA MET A 1 -4.17 -24.07 -9.03
C MET A 1 -3.63 -22.90 -8.23
N ASP A 2 -2.66 -23.14 -7.36
CA ASP A 2 -2.06 -22.07 -6.55
C ASP A 2 -1.16 -21.26 -7.47
N GLN A 3 -1.66 -20.13 -7.95
CA GLN A 3 -0.87 -19.21 -8.73
C GLN A 3 0.29 -18.75 -7.85
N PRO A 4 1.57 -18.95 -8.26
CA PRO A 4 2.69 -18.46 -7.50
C PRO A 4 2.50 -16.96 -7.35
N VAL A 5 2.23 -16.52 -6.12
CA VAL A 5 2.23 -15.12 -5.71
C VAL A 5 3.67 -14.65 -5.84
N GLY A 6 4.04 -14.35 -7.08
CA GLY A 6 5.31 -13.71 -7.37
C GLY A 6 5.32 -12.41 -6.58
N ILE A 7 6.46 -12.14 -5.95
CA ILE A 7 6.83 -10.89 -5.26
C ILE A 7 6.61 -9.60 -6.09
N MET A 8 6.08 -9.70 -7.31
CA MET A 8 5.77 -8.60 -8.21
C MET A 8 4.31 -8.61 -8.74
N GLY A 9 3.43 -9.50 -8.24
CA GLY A 9 2.05 -9.63 -8.72
C GLY A 9 1.03 -9.64 -7.59
N MET A 10 0.33 -8.51 -7.39
CA MET A 10 -0.91 -8.51 -6.61
C MET A 10 -1.94 -9.41 -7.33
N PRO A 11 -2.54 -10.40 -6.65
CA PRO A 11 -3.46 -11.33 -7.29
C PRO A 11 -4.67 -10.60 -7.90
N GLY A 12 -4.93 -10.84 -9.18
CA GLY A 12 -6.12 -10.32 -9.87
C GLY A 12 -6.02 -8.89 -10.40
N VAL A 13 -4.84 -8.26 -10.40
CA VAL A 13 -4.61 -6.96 -11.06
C VAL A 13 -3.34 -6.97 -11.90
N GLY A 14 -3.42 -6.53 -13.16
CA GLY A 14 -2.25 -6.39 -14.03
C GLY A 14 -1.31 -5.28 -13.58
N PHE A 15 -0.13 -5.19 -14.21
CA PHE A 15 0.92 -4.20 -13.88
C PHE A 15 0.40 -2.76 -13.77
N PHE A 16 -0.41 -2.32 -14.75
CA PHE A 16 -1.03 -0.98 -14.71
C PHE A 16 -2.00 -0.80 -13.55
N GLY A 17 -2.73 -1.85 -13.17
CA GLY A 17 -3.63 -1.84 -12.01
C GLY A 17 -2.85 -1.69 -10.70
N MET A 18 -1.71 -2.37 -10.56
CA MET A 18 -0.81 -2.21 -9.41
C MET A 18 -0.29 -0.78 -9.30
N LEU A 19 0.17 -0.17 -10.40
CA LEU A 19 0.64 1.22 -10.38
C LEU A 19 -0.47 2.20 -9.98
N LEU A 20 -1.68 2.01 -10.52
CA LEU A 20 -2.84 2.83 -10.18
C LEU A 20 -3.22 2.67 -8.71
N ILE A 21 -3.24 1.44 -8.19
CA ILE A 21 -3.49 1.14 -6.79
C ILE A 21 -2.43 1.80 -5.90
N GLY A 22 -1.15 1.67 -6.23
CA GLY A 22 -0.06 2.29 -5.48
C GLY A 22 -0.22 3.82 -5.42
N PHE A 23 -0.49 4.46 -6.55
CA PHE A 23 -0.76 5.89 -6.59
C PHE A 23 -1.94 6.30 -5.70
N LEU A 24 -3.08 5.62 -5.84
CA LEU A 24 -4.30 5.92 -5.07
C LEU A 24 -4.08 5.67 -3.58
N ALA A 25 -3.49 4.54 -3.19
CA ALA A 25 -3.21 4.17 -1.81
C ALA A 25 -2.29 5.20 -1.13
N GLY A 26 -1.23 5.62 -1.81
CA GLY A 26 -0.32 6.64 -1.28
C GLY A 26 -0.98 7.99 -1.07
N TYR A 27 -1.81 8.42 -2.02
CA TYR A 27 -2.58 9.67 -1.90
C TYR A 27 -3.62 9.62 -0.77
N ILE A 28 -4.31 8.50 -0.61
CA ILE A 28 -5.26 8.30 0.48
C ILE A 28 -4.52 8.32 1.83
N ALA A 29 -3.38 7.63 1.93
CA ALA A 29 -2.57 7.59 3.15
C ALA A 29 -2.00 8.97 3.52
N GLU A 30 -1.56 9.75 2.54
CA GLU A 30 -1.13 11.14 2.74
C GLU A 30 -2.23 11.98 3.40
N LYS A 31 -3.44 11.97 2.82
CA LYS A 31 -4.59 12.69 3.38
C LYS A 31 -4.96 12.19 4.77
N ALA A 32 -5.02 10.87 4.95
CA ALA A 32 -5.36 10.25 6.22
C ALA A 32 -4.35 10.60 7.34
N THR A 33 -3.09 10.85 6.97
CA THR A 33 -2.03 11.23 7.93
C THR A 33 -1.80 12.74 8.02
N ASN A 34 -2.65 13.54 7.38
CA ASN A 34 -2.59 15.01 7.34
C ASN A 34 -1.19 15.53 6.94
N ARG A 35 -0.60 14.89 5.93
CA ARG A 35 0.69 15.28 5.35
C ARG A 35 0.50 15.92 3.99
N ASN A 36 1.48 16.71 3.59
CA ASN A 36 1.57 17.26 2.24
C ASN A 36 2.90 16.78 1.63
N HIS A 37 2.82 15.82 0.72
CA HIS A 37 3.94 15.30 -0.04
C HIS A 37 3.64 15.36 -1.54
N GLY A 38 4.68 15.20 -2.35
CA GLY A 38 4.53 15.19 -3.81
C GLY A 38 3.99 13.87 -4.35
N LEU A 39 3.53 13.92 -5.61
CA LEU A 39 3.02 12.79 -6.38
C LEU A 39 3.99 11.58 -6.36
N LEU A 40 5.30 11.84 -6.48
CA LEU A 40 6.34 10.82 -6.43
C LEU A 40 6.40 10.11 -5.07
N THR A 41 6.30 10.85 -3.97
CA THR A 41 6.27 10.26 -2.63
C THR A 41 5.06 9.37 -2.45
N ASN A 42 3.89 9.78 -2.94
CA ASN A 42 2.67 8.98 -2.84
C ASN A 42 2.82 7.66 -3.58
N ILE A 43 3.34 7.67 -4.80
CA ILE A 43 3.57 6.44 -5.56
C ILE A 43 4.54 5.51 -4.81
N LEU A 44 5.67 6.03 -4.33
CA LEU A 44 6.65 5.23 -3.60
C LEU A 44 6.08 4.65 -2.30
N VAL A 45 5.38 5.47 -1.52
CA VAL A 45 4.74 5.07 -0.26
C VAL A 45 3.64 4.05 -0.51
N GLY A 46 2.83 4.22 -1.55
CA GLY A 46 1.78 3.27 -1.89
C GLY A 46 2.30 1.95 -2.42
N ILE A 47 3.39 1.96 -3.20
CA ILE A 47 4.09 0.73 -3.61
C ILE A 47 4.67 0.03 -2.38
N ALA A 48 5.41 0.74 -1.52
CA ALA A 48 5.93 0.15 -0.28
C ALA A 48 4.79 -0.35 0.64
N GLY A 49 3.69 0.37 0.68
CA GLY A 49 2.48 0.03 1.43
C GLY A 49 1.81 -1.25 0.93
N SER A 50 1.87 -1.56 -0.36
CA SER A 50 1.32 -2.81 -0.91
C SER A 50 2.07 -4.04 -0.40
N PHE A 51 3.40 -3.95 -0.27
CA PHE A 51 4.23 -5.01 0.32
C PHE A 51 3.95 -5.19 1.82
N VAL A 52 3.93 -4.09 2.58
CA VAL A 52 3.66 -4.13 4.03
C VAL A 52 2.24 -4.63 4.30
N GLY A 53 1.25 -4.07 3.62
CA GLY A 53 -0.15 -4.46 3.75
C GLY A 53 -0.38 -5.91 3.35
N GLY A 54 0.19 -6.35 2.23
CA GLY A 54 0.06 -7.73 1.75
C GLY A 54 0.66 -8.74 2.73
N THR A 55 1.82 -8.42 3.30
CA THR A 55 2.45 -9.25 4.34
C THR A 55 1.57 -9.33 5.58
N LEU A 56 1.02 -8.21 6.05
CA LEU A 56 0.12 -8.19 7.21
C LEU A 56 -1.18 -8.95 6.96
N ALA A 57 -1.78 -8.79 5.78
CA ALA A 57 -2.99 -9.51 5.39
C ALA A 57 -2.74 -11.03 5.38
N GLY A 58 -1.60 -11.47 4.84
CA GLY A 58 -1.19 -12.87 4.86
C GLY A 58 -0.96 -13.43 6.26
N LEU A 59 -0.35 -12.65 7.16
CA LEU A 59 -0.15 -13.05 8.56
C LEU A 59 -1.46 -13.18 9.35
N LEU A 60 -2.48 -12.42 8.97
CA LEU A 60 -3.80 -12.45 9.59
C LEU A 60 -4.77 -13.43 8.89
N ASP A 61 -4.29 -14.19 7.91
CA ASP A 61 -5.09 -15.10 7.06
C ASP A 61 -6.28 -14.40 6.36
N PHE A 62 -6.14 -13.09 6.13
CA PHE A 62 -7.12 -12.30 5.38
C PHE A 62 -6.77 -12.30 3.89
N ASN A 63 -7.67 -12.87 3.10
CA ASN A 63 -7.49 -13.02 1.68
C ASN A 63 -8.31 -11.94 0.93
N PHE A 64 -7.62 -10.88 0.49
CA PHE A 64 -8.21 -9.81 -0.33
C PHE A 64 -7.83 -9.99 -1.79
N TYR A 65 -8.83 -9.98 -2.68
CA TYR A 65 -8.63 -10.18 -4.11
C TYR A 65 -9.19 -9.03 -4.95
N GLY A 66 -8.65 -8.90 -6.16
CA GLY A 66 -9.12 -7.92 -7.13
C GLY A 66 -8.71 -6.49 -6.79
N PHE A 67 -9.15 -5.55 -7.62
CA PHE A 67 -8.68 -4.16 -7.56
C PHE A 67 -8.95 -3.49 -6.20
N PHE A 68 -10.18 -3.58 -5.70
CA PHE A 68 -10.58 -2.93 -4.45
C PHE A 68 -9.94 -3.57 -3.21
N GLY A 69 -9.83 -4.91 -3.18
CA GLY A 69 -9.15 -5.61 -2.08
C GLY A 69 -7.69 -5.18 -1.98
N ASN A 70 -6.99 -5.20 -3.12
CA ASN A 70 -5.60 -4.75 -3.20
C ASN A 70 -5.42 -3.26 -2.85
N LEU A 71 -6.39 -2.41 -3.21
CA LEU A 71 -6.38 -0.99 -2.83
C LEU A 71 -6.49 -0.79 -1.31
N ILE A 72 -7.39 -1.51 -0.65
CA ILE A 72 -7.56 -1.45 0.80
C ILE A 72 -6.27 -1.90 1.48
N VAL A 73 -5.73 -3.05 1.07
CA VAL A 73 -4.50 -3.62 1.62
C VAL A 73 -3.33 -2.65 1.46
N ALA A 74 -3.12 -2.09 0.26
CA ALA A 74 -2.06 -1.12 0.01
C ALA A 74 -2.25 0.17 0.82
N THR A 75 -3.49 0.64 0.97
CA THR A 75 -3.80 1.86 1.75
C THR A 75 -3.47 1.67 3.23
N VAL A 76 -3.86 0.55 3.83
CA VAL A 76 -3.55 0.23 5.23
C VAL A 76 -2.03 0.17 5.44
N GLY A 77 -1.31 -0.54 4.58
CA GLY A 77 0.15 -0.60 4.65
C GLY A 77 0.82 0.77 4.48
N ALA A 78 0.34 1.60 3.55
CA ALA A 78 0.85 2.96 3.32
C ALA A 78 0.61 3.87 4.54
N ILE A 79 -0.56 3.80 5.17
CA ILE A 79 -0.87 4.53 6.41
C ILE A 79 0.09 4.10 7.53
N LEU A 80 0.33 2.80 7.68
CA LEU A 80 1.26 2.28 8.68
C LEU A 80 2.69 2.80 8.47
N ILE A 81 3.18 2.78 7.23
CA ILE A 81 4.50 3.33 6.87
C ILE A 81 4.59 4.81 7.25
N LEU A 82 3.62 5.62 6.82
CA LEU A 82 3.63 7.04 7.12
C LEU A 82 3.54 7.30 8.62
N TRP A 83 2.69 6.56 9.34
CA TRP A 83 2.55 6.68 10.78
C TRP A 83 3.88 6.40 11.52
N VAL A 84 4.55 5.29 11.20
CA VAL A 84 5.87 4.95 11.76
C VAL A 84 6.90 6.01 11.42
N PHE A 85 6.95 6.44 10.15
CA PHE A 85 7.88 7.48 9.71
C PHE A 85 7.60 8.85 10.36
N GLY A 86 6.35 9.11 10.74
CA GLY A 86 5.96 10.31 11.49
C GLY A 86 6.48 10.30 12.91
N LYS A 87 6.31 9.16 13.60
CA LYS A 87 6.88 8.97 14.94
C LYS A 87 8.40 9.14 14.95
N ALA A 88 9.07 8.78 13.86
CA ALA A 88 10.52 8.93 13.72
C ALA A 88 11.01 10.38 13.49
N ARG A 89 10.12 11.32 13.14
CA ARG A 89 10.44 12.74 13.03
C ARG A 89 10.02 13.44 14.33
N PRO A 90 10.94 13.69 15.29
CA PRO A 90 10.61 14.48 16.46
C PRO A 90 10.16 15.87 16.00
N ALA A 91 9.04 16.34 16.55
CA ALA A 91 8.58 17.70 16.37
C ALA A 91 9.64 18.63 16.97
N SER A 92 10.47 19.24 16.13
CA SER A 92 11.40 20.31 16.47
C SER A 92 10.70 21.66 16.39
#